data_AF-A0AAX0IVP8-F1
#
_entry.id   AF-A0AAX0IVP8-F1
#
_cell.length_a   1.000
_cell.length_b   1.000
_cell.length_c   1.000
_cell.angle_alpha   90.00
_cell.angle_beta   90.00
_cell.angle_gamma   90.00
#
_symmetry.space_group_name_H-M   'P 1'
#
loop_
_entity.id
_entity.type
_entity.pdbx_description
1 polymer ?
#
loop_
_entity_poly.entity_id
_entity_poly.type
_entity_poly.pdbx_seq_one_letter_code
_entity_poly.pdbx_strand_id
1 'polypeptide(L)'
;MQGKNKLFGASFEQSKRIVKDDILTEEGTQIGSFSSMSFWERVSLLVFLAADIITYGVGIHFPDSLRDAPASIQVASESTGALIGEVGFYLRPIILGAIILYTVLVVFNIFPKINYAHQLLYGTIFIISFIFVIAVATLPLTAGLTIGAFGMLAFIVQLVVCVFLFKLFIVDGVIEIKNILYTELKTETKNWGTPLVYFIKKYAGILIGLSVLNRWTFNFGEFSKDNPGLMSFLFGLLFLVFTFVFLLMGGVTIKMVMRAFYFFKYRKEYREYFNITNEQWYGKFFARFMSKS
;
A
#
# COMPACT_ATOMS: atom_id res chain seq x y z
N MET A 1 36.73 -5.98 6.41
CA MET A 1 35.34 -5.71 6.88
C MET A 1 34.35 -6.29 5.87
N GLN A 2 33.82 -7.49 6.11
CA GLN A 2 32.74 -8.07 5.32
C GLN A 2 31.44 -7.32 5.65
N GLY A 3 31.09 -6.33 4.83
CA GLY A 3 29.84 -5.58 5.00
C GLY A 3 28.64 -6.51 4.82
N LYS A 4 27.78 -6.59 5.84
CA LYS A 4 26.51 -7.34 5.75
C LYS A 4 25.80 -7.02 4.44
N ASN A 5 25.40 -8.03 3.67
CA ASN A 5 24.62 -7.87 2.43
C ASN A 5 23.30 -7.13 2.73
N LYS A 6 23.22 -5.86 2.32
CA LYS A 6 22.08 -4.96 2.51
C LYS A 6 21.13 -5.05 1.30
N LEU A 7 19.83 -4.88 1.52
CA LEU A 7 18.81 -4.95 0.46
C LEU A 7 19.09 -4.01 -0.73
N PHE A 8 19.65 -2.83 -0.48
CA PHE A 8 19.99 -1.82 -1.50
C PHE A 8 21.48 -1.86 -1.92
N GLY A 9 22.24 -2.82 -1.38
CA GLY A 9 23.69 -2.92 -1.52
C GLY A 9 24.17 -3.78 -2.68
N ALA A 10 23.27 -4.47 -3.40
CA ALA A 10 23.69 -5.39 -4.47
C ALA A 10 24.40 -4.67 -5.62
N SER A 11 25.35 -5.38 -6.25
CA SER A 11 26.10 -4.93 -7.43
C SER A 11 25.25 -5.01 -8.71
N PHE A 12 25.76 -4.44 -9.81
CA PHE A 12 25.10 -4.52 -11.12
C PHE A 12 24.86 -5.96 -11.59
N GLU A 13 25.86 -6.83 -11.48
CA GLU A 13 25.72 -8.25 -11.85
C GLU A 13 24.68 -8.98 -10.99
N GLN A 14 24.62 -8.66 -9.70
CA GLN A 14 23.60 -9.23 -8.81
C GLN A 14 22.20 -8.72 -9.16
N SER A 15 22.05 -7.44 -9.51
CA SER A 15 20.74 -6.86 -9.85
C SER A 15 20.14 -7.40 -11.14
N LYS A 16 20.94 -7.90 -12.10
CA LYS A 16 20.44 -8.57 -13.32
C LYS A 16 19.55 -9.80 -13.04
N ARG A 17 19.59 -10.32 -11.81
CA ARG A 17 18.72 -11.41 -11.36
C ARG A 17 17.26 -10.98 -11.21
N ILE A 18 17.02 -9.71 -10.86
CA ILE A 18 15.67 -9.15 -10.66
C ILE A 18 15.27 -8.13 -11.73
N VAL A 19 16.22 -7.40 -12.31
CA VAL A 19 15.96 -6.47 -13.42
C VAL A 19 16.16 -7.20 -14.73
N LYS A 20 15.06 -7.42 -15.46
CA LYS A 20 15.02 -8.00 -16.81
C LYS A 20 14.62 -6.91 -17.82
N ASP A 21 14.78 -7.22 -19.10
CA ASP A 21 14.51 -6.32 -20.23
C ASP A 21 13.03 -5.95 -20.37
N ASP A 22 12.13 -6.80 -19.87
CA ASP A 22 10.70 -6.53 -19.70
C ASP A 22 10.41 -5.20 -18.95
N ILE A 23 11.34 -4.71 -18.13
CA ILE A 23 11.24 -3.41 -17.43
C ILE A 23 11.17 -2.21 -18.39
N LEU A 24 11.38 -2.41 -19.69
CA LEU A 24 11.24 -1.37 -20.72
C LEU A 24 9.82 -1.29 -21.31
N THR A 25 8.94 -2.19 -20.89
CA THR A 25 7.54 -2.27 -21.34
C THR A 25 6.58 -1.91 -20.22
N GLU A 26 5.44 -1.31 -20.55
CA GLU A 26 4.43 -0.94 -19.55
C GLU A 26 3.94 -2.16 -18.75
N GLU A 27 3.75 -3.30 -19.42
CA GLU A 27 3.33 -4.56 -18.80
C GLU A 27 4.43 -5.15 -17.89
N GLY A 28 5.67 -5.20 -18.38
CA GLY A 28 6.78 -5.80 -17.65
C GLY A 28 7.24 -4.99 -16.45
N THR A 29 7.02 -3.66 -16.45
CA THR A 29 7.25 -2.84 -15.25
C THR A 29 6.22 -3.10 -14.15
N GLN A 30 5.06 -3.65 -14.49
CA GLN A 30 3.89 -3.81 -13.61
C GLN A 30 3.37 -2.48 -13.02
N ILE A 31 3.85 -1.35 -13.53
CA ILE A 31 3.37 -0.01 -13.19
C ILE A 31 2.64 0.65 -14.37
N GLY A 32 2.37 -0.06 -15.47
CA GLY A 32 1.57 0.45 -16.59
C GLY A 32 2.06 1.79 -17.16
N SER A 33 1.12 2.65 -17.53
CA SER A 33 1.37 3.97 -18.14
C SER A 33 2.11 4.96 -17.22
N PHE A 34 2.26 4.65 -15.92
CA PHE A 34 3.07 5.45 -14.99
C PHE A 34 4.57 5.46 -15.36
N SER A 35 5.04 4.44 -16.11
CA SER A 35 6.40 4.36 -16.62
C SER A 35 6.62 5.18 -17.90
N SER A 36 5.56 5.70 -18.53
CA SER A 36 5.66 6.23 -19.88
C SER A 36 6.33 7.60 -20.00
N MET A 37 7.11 7.75 -21.08
CA MET A 37 7.70 9.02 -21.51
C MET A 37 6.75 9.88 -22.37
N SER A 38 5.60 9.35 -22.80
CA SER A 38 4.60 10.05 -23.62
C SER A 38 3.89 11.14 -22.83
N PHE A 39 3.79 12.34 -23.41
CA PHE A 39 3.09 13.45 -22.78
C PHE A 39 1.61 13.15 -22.54
N TRP A 40 0.92 12.57 -23.54
CA TRP A 40 -0.52 12.30 -23.44
C TRP A 40 -0.85 11.23 -22.41
N GLU A 41 -0.01 10.20 -22.27
CA GLU A 41 -0.18 9.20 -21.21
C GLU A 41 0.02 9.84 -19.83
N ARG A 42 1.03 10.70 -19.65
CA ARG A 42 1.20 11.45 -18.39
C ARG A 42 0.04 12.39 -18.07
N VAL A 43 -0.56 13.02 -19.09
CA VAL A 43 -1.77 13.84 -18.93
C VAL A 43 -3.00 12.99 -18.58
N SER A 44 -3.15 11.81 -19.18
CA SER A 44 -4.26 10.90 -18.87
C SER A 44 -4.28 10.49 -17.40
N LEU A 45 -3.11 10.43 -16.76
CA LEU A 45 -2.96 10.12 -15.34
C LEU A 45 -3.49 11.24 -14.41
N LEU A 46 -3.87 12.41 -14.92
CA LEU A 46 -4.60 13.41 -14.13
C LEU A 46 -5.97 12.92 -13.67
N VAL A 47 -6.51 11.85 -14.29
CA VAL A 47 -7.72 11.17 -13.80
C VAL A 47 -7.60 10.73 -12.33
N PHE A 48 -6.38 10.50 -11.84
CA PHE A 48 -6.13 10.14 -10.45
C PHE A 48 -6.42 11.27 -9.45
N LEU A 49 -6.61 12.51 -9.91
CA LEU A 49 -7.20 13.58 -9.06
C LEU A 49 -8.62 13.24 -8.59
N ALA A 50 -9.37 12.42 -9.34
CA ALA A 50 -10.67 11.94 -8.88
C ALA A 50 -10.54 11.05 -7.63
N ALA A 51 -9.42 10.33 -7.48
CA ALA A 51 -9.17 9.54 -6.28
C ALA A 51 -8.93 10.43 -5.04
N ASP A 52 -8.39 11.64 -5.20
CA ASP A 52 -8.29 12.61 -4.11
C ASP A 52 -9.67 13.06 -3.62
N ILE A 53 -10.60 13.28 -4.54
CA ILE A 53 -11.99 13.61 -4.20
C ILE A 53 -12.64 12.46 -3.42
N ILE A 54 -12.48 11.22 -3.88
CA ILE A 54 -13.04 10.03 -3.22
C ILE A 54 -12.42 9.82 -1.84
N THR A 55 -11.09 9.92 -1.73
CA THR A 55 -10.37 9.71 -0.46
C THR A 55 -10.64 10.82 0.54
N TYR A 56 -10.81 12.07 0.09
CA TYR A 56 -11.32 13.15 0.93
C TYR A 56 -12.76 12.86 1.41
N GLY A 57 -13.63 12.43 0.50
CA GLY A 57 -15.01 12.07 0.81
C GLY A 57 -15.11 10.98 1.89
N VAL A 58 -14.40 9.87 1.69
CA VAL A 58 -14.43 8.70 2.58
C VAL A 58 -13.65 8.93 3.87
N GLY A 59 -12.49 9.58 3.79
CA GLY A 59 -11.56 9.70 4.92
C GLY A 59 -11.75 10.93 5.79
N ILE A 60 -12.35 12.00 5.25
CA ILE A 60 -12.54 13.27 5.97
C ILE A 60 -14.02 13.65 6.05
N HIS A 61 -14.67 13.90 4.90
CA HIS A 61 -16.00 14.48 4.89
C HIS A 61 -17.06 13.56 5.53
N PHE A 62 -17.02 12.27 5.22
CA PHE A 62 -17.95 11.30 5.78
C PHE A 62 -17.77 11.12 7.30
N PRO A 63 -16.56 10.89 7.85
CA PRO A 63 -16.34 10.90 9.29
C PRO A 63 -16.73 12.21 9.99
N ASP A 64 -16.37 13.37 9.42
CA ASP A 64 -16.74 14.68 9.99
C ASP A 64 -18.27 14.83 10.05
N SER A 65 -18.99 14.42 9.00
CA SER A 65 -20.46 14.46 8.96
C SER A 65 -21.10 13.55 10.01
N LEU A 66 -20.52 12.38 10.27
CA LEU A 66 -20.98 11.47 11.32
C LEU A 66 -20.73 12.01 12.73
N ARG A 67 -19.68 12.82 12.90
CA ARG A 67 -19.41 13.49 14.18
C ARG A 67 -20.40 14.63 14.43
N ASP A 68 -20.74 15.39 13.41
CA ASP A 68 -21.62 16.56 13.53
C ASP A 68 -23.10 16.18 13.64
N ALA A 69 -23.55 15.10 13.00
CA ALA A 69 -24.95 14.68 13.00
C ALA A 69 -25.15 13.14 12.92
N PRO A 70 -24.70 12.37 13.92
CA PRO A 70 -24.70 10.89 13.88
C PRO A 70 -26.09 10.28 13.72
N ALA A 71 -27.15 10.90 14.25
CA ALA A 71 -28.52 10.41 14.15
C ALA A 71 -29.17 10.57 12.76
N SER A 72 -28.60 11.41 11.89
CA SER A 72 -29.19 11.75 10.58
C SER A 72 -28.65 10.89 9.42
N ILE A 73 -27.55 10.17 9.65
CA ILE A 73 -26.88 9.35 8.64
C ILE A 73 -27.07 7.89 9.02
N GLN A 74 -27.69 7.11 8.13
CA GLN A 74 -27.89 5.67 8.35
C GLN A 74 -26.54 4.93 8.30
N VAL A 75 -25.91 4.81 9.46
CA VAL A 75 -24.82 3.86 9.75
C VAL A 75 -25.39 2.77 10.64
N ALA A 76 -24.77 1.58 10.64
CA ALA A 76 -25.23 0.39 11.35
C ALA A 76 -25.75 0.64 12.79
N SER A 77 -25.20 1.63 13.50
CA SER A 77 -25.77 2.25 14.69
C SER A 77 -25.24 3.68 14.87
N GLU A 78 -25.92 4.50 15.66
CA GLU A 78 -25.45 5.84 16.07
C GLU A 78 -24.07 5.77 16.75
N SER A 79 -23.87 4.79 17.64
CA SER A 79 -22.60 4.52 18.31
C SER A 79 -21.47 4.16 17.34
N THR A 80 -21.76 3.40 16.28
CA THR A 80 -20.78 3.08 15.24
C THR A 80 -20.43 4.32 14.42
N GLY A 81 -21.43 5.15 14.11
CA GLY A 81 -21.23 6.43 13.43
C GLY A 81 -20.30 7.36 14.22
N ALA A 82 -20.55 7.52 15.53
CA ALA A 82 -19.73 8.31 16.43
C ALA A 82 -18.27 7.80 16.47
N LEU A 83 -18.05 6.48 16.53
CA LEU A 83 -16.72 5.87 16.50
C LEU A 83 -15.98 6.16 15.19
N ILE A 84 -16.66 6.05 14.03
CA ILE A 84 -16.07 6.40 12.73
C ILE A 84 -15.66 7.89 12.73
N GLY A 85 -16.53 8.77 13.23
CA GLY A 85 -16.24 10.20 13.32
C GLY A 85 -15.06 10.53 14.24
N GLU A 86 -14.94 9.84 15.38
CA GLU A 86 -13.84 10.04 16.33
C GLU A 86 -12.51 9.55 15.76
N VAL A 87 -12.46 8.34 15.19
CA VAL A 87 -11.25 7.83 14.52
C VAL A 87 -10.87 8.74 13.35
N GLY A 88 -11.85 9.20 12.57
CA GLY A 88 -11.65 10.14 11.47
C GLY A 88 -11.01 11.45 11.91
N PHE A 89 -11.50 12.02 13.02
CA PHE A 89 -10.93 13.25 13.57
C PHE A 89 -9.45 13.11 13.95
N TYR A 90 -9.06 12.00 14.61
CA TYR A 90 -7.66 11.75 14.97
C TYR A 90 -6.76 11.53 13.75
N LEU A 91 -7.28 10.87 12.71
CA LEU A 91 -6.51 10.60 11.48
C LEU A 91 -6.53 11.76 10.48
N ARG A 92 -7.40 12.75 10.66
CA ARG A 92 -7.63 13.87 9.73
C ARG A 92 -6.34 14.58 9.29
N PRO A 93 -5.39 14.95 10.17
CA PRO A 93 -4.15 15.60 9.73
C PRO A 93 -3.30 14.70 8.83
N ILE A 94 -3.26 13.40 9.12
CA ILE A 94 -2.49 12.41 8.35
C ILE A 94 -3.13 12.21 6.97
N ILE A 95 -4.45 12.07 6.92
CA ILE A 95 -5.20 11.88 5.67
C ILE A 95 -5.08 13.12 4.78
N LEU A 96 -5.29 14.32 5.32
CA LEU A 96 -5.12 15.57 4.57
C LEU A 96 -3.69 15.73 4.04
N GLY A 97 -2.69 15.45 4.89
CA GLY A 97 -1.29 15.48 4.46
C GLY A 97 -1.01 14.50 3.31
N ALA A 98 -1.54 13.28 3.40
CA ALA A 98 -1.39 12.26 2.38
C ALA A 98 -2.04 12.68 1.05
N ILE A 99 -3.27 13.21 1.10
CA ILE A 99 -3.99 13.73 -0.08
C ILE A 99 -3.19 14.87 -0.72
N ILE A 100 -2.79 15.89 0.05
CA ILE A 100 -2.04 17.03 -0.48
C ILE A 100 -0.73 16.58 -1.16
N LEU A 101 0.03 15.71 -0.51
CA LEU A 101 1.28 15.17 -1.08
C LEU A 101 1.02 14.38 -2.37
N TYR A 102 -0.05 13.59 -2.41
CA TYR A 102 -0.40 12.83 -3.60
C TYR A 102 -0.92 13.73 -4.72
N THR A 103 -1.76 14.73 -4.45
CA THR A 103 -2.17 15.74 -5.42
C THR A 103 -0.96 16.42 -6.06
N VAL A 104 0.04 16.78 -5.26
CA VAL A 104 1.31 17.33 -5.77
C VAL A 104 1.98 16.34 -6.71
N LEU A 105 2.09 15.06 -6.35
CA LEU A 105 2.63 14.04 -7.25
C LEU A 105 1.81 13.91 -8.55
N VAL A 106 0.48 13.99 -8.49
CA VAL A 106 -0.36 13.91 -9.70
C VAL A 106 -0.09 15.08 -10.64
N VAL A 107 -0.06 16.30 -10.12
CA VAL A 107 0.19 17.51 -10.93
C VAL A 107 1.62 17.52 -11.50
N PHE A 108 2.61 17.16 -10.69
CA PHE A 108 4.02 17.13 -11.14
C PHE A 108 4.32 16.02 -12.14
N ASN A 109 3.43 15.02 -12.29
CA ASN A 109 3.60 13.96 -13.29
C ASN A 109 3.56 14.49 -14.74
N ILE A 110 2.88 15.62 -15.00
CA ILE A 110 2.77 16.20 -16.35
C ILE A 110 4.16 16.51 -16.93
N PHE A 111 5.06 17.03 -16.08
CA PHE A 111 6.39 17.46 -16.50
C PHE A 111 7.26 16.28 -16.93
N PRO A 112 7.95 16.38 -18.09
CA PRO A 112 8.86 15.33 -18.53
C PRO A 112 9.99 15.13 -17.52
N LYS A 113 10.33 13.86 -17.27
CA LYS A 113 11.49 13.49 -16.47
C LYS A 113 12.71 13.35 -17.38
N ILE A 114 13.90 13.46 -16.78
CA ILE A 114 15.19 13.53 -17.50
C ILE A 114 15.38 12.33 -18.45
N ASN A 115 14.98 11.15 -18.00
CA ASN A 115 15.00 9.93 -18.81
C ASN A 115 14.03 8.89 -18.23
N TYR A 116 13.90 7.77 -18.95
CA TYR A 116 13.04 6.65 -18.59
C TYR A 116 13.29 6.13 -17.17
N ALA A 117 14.55 6.01 -16.72
CA ALA A 117 14.83 5.55 -15.36
C ALA A 117 14.28 6.50 -14.28
N HIS A 118 14.31 7.81 -14.50
CA HIS A 118 13.70 8.78 -13.58
C HIS A 118 12.17 8.69 -13.62
N GLN A 119 11.59 8.51 -14.81
CA GLN A 119 10.14 8.32 -14.97
C GLN A 119 9.67 7.04 -14.27
N LEU A 120 10.39 5.94 -14.44
CA LEU A 120 10.09 4.66 -13.79
C LEU A 120 10.11 4.78 -12.26
N LEU A 121 11.14 5.42 -11.71
CA LEU A 121 11.22 5.67 -10.27
C LEU A 121 10.08 6.57 -9.79
N TYR A 122 9.77 7.63 -10.54
CA TYR A 122 8.68 8.54 -10.24
C TYR A 122 7.31 7.83 -10.26
N GLY A 123 7.02 7.05 -11.30
CA GLY A 123 5.80 6.25 -11.39
C GLY A 123 5.68 5.20 -10.29
N THR A 124 6.81 4.62 -9.87
CA THR A 124 6.83 3.70 -8.73
C THR A 124 6.47 4.42 -7.42
N ILE A 125 7.04 5.61 -7.17
CA ILE A 125 6.68 6.44 -6.01
C ILE A 125 5.21 6.83 -6.07
N PHE A 126 4.72 7.20 -7.26
CA PHE A 126 3.32 7.55 -7.48
C PHE A 126 2.37 6.42 -7.05
N ILE A 127 2.62 5.17 -7.48
CA ILE A 127 1.77 4.02 -7.12
C ILE A 127 1.81 3.75 -5.62
N ILE A 128 2.99 3.82 -4.99
CA ILE A 128 3.11 3.64 -3.53
C ILE A 128 2.29 4.70 -2.80
N SER A 129 2.40 5.97 -3.22
CA SER A 129 1.65 7.07 -2.62
C SER A 129 0.14 6.90 -2.83
N PHE A 130 -0.29 6.42 -4.00
CA PHE A 130 -1.70 6.12 -4.27
C PHE A 130 -2.24 5.04 -3.32
N ILE A 131 -1.55 3.90 -3.22
CA ILE A 131 -1.91 2.82 -2.30
C ILE A 131 -1.96 3.33 -0.86
N PHE A 132 -0.97 4.14 -0.45
CA PHE A 132 -0.91 4.71 0.89
C PHE A 132 -2.08 5.64 1.18
N VAL A 133 -2.44 6.54 0.27
CA VAL A 133 -3.58 7.47 0.43
C VAL A 133 -4.89 6.71 0.61
N ILE A 134 -5.16 5.69 -0.21
CA ILE A 134 -6.37 4.88 -0.07
C ILE A 134 -6.36 4.12 1.27
N ALA A 135 -5.20 3.55 1.64
CA ALA A 135 -5.07 2.84 2.91
C ALA A 135 -5.42 3.74 4.10
N VAL A 136 -4.82 4.93 4.20
CA VAL A 136 -5.10 5.83 5.34
C VAL A 136 -6.51 6.42 5.31
N ALA A 137 -7.05 6.74 4.14
CA ALA A 137 -8.38 7.31 4.00
C ALA A 137 -9.51 6.32 4.35
N THR A 138 -9.28 5.01 4.19
CA THR A 138 -10.27 3.97 4.51
C THR A 138 -10.22 3.50 5.97
N LEU A 139 -9.18 3.88 6.73
CA LEU A 139 -9.03 3.50 8.14
C LEU A 139 -10.17 3.97 9.05
N PRO A 140 -10.65 5.23 8.99
CA PRO A 140 -11.74 5.69 9.87
C PRO A 140 -12.98 4.82 9.76
N LEU A 141 -13.39 4.54 8.52
CA LEU A 141 -14.55 3.72 8.22
C LEU A 141 -14.33 2.27 8.68
N THR A 142 -13.25 1.64 8.25
CA THR A 142 -13.04 0.21 8.49
C THR A 142 -12.76 -0.10 9.96
N ALA A 143 -11.98 0.74 10.66
CA ALA A 143 -11.75 0.59 12.09
C ALA A 143 -13.02 0.86 12.90
N GLY A 144 -13.76 1.94 12.59
CA GLY A 144 -15.00 2.27 13.28
C GLY A 144 -16.07 1.19 13.12
N LEU A 145 -16.25 0.65 11.90
CA LEU A 145 -17.15 -0.49 11.65
C LEU A 145 -16.74 -1.74 12.44
N THR A 146 -15.45 -2.02 12.54
CA THR A 146 -14.94 -3.19 13.27
C THR A 146 -15.19 -3.06 14.76
N ILE A 147 -14.89 -1.90 15.34
CA ILE A 147 -15.11 -1.63 16.77
C ILE A 147 -16.62 -1.64 17.06
N GLY A 148 -17.46 -1.05 16.20
CA GLY A 148 -18.91 -1.08 16.37
C GLY A 148 -19.49 -2.50 16.32
N ALA A 149 -18.97 -3.34 15.43
CA ALA A 149 -19.48 -4.69 15.21
C ALA A 149 -18.97 -5.72 16.23
N PHE A 150 -17.67 -5.74 16.49
CA PHE A 150 -17.03 -6.78 17.31
C PHE A 150 -16.47 -6.25 18.63
N GLY A 151 -16.34 -4.93 18.75
CA GLY A 151 -15.76 -4.30 19.93
C GLY A 151 -14.26 -4.05 19.86
N MET A 152 -13.76 -3.32 20.86
CA MET A 152 -12.36 -2.91 20.92
C MET A 152 -11.42 -4.09 21.12
N LEU A 153 -11.81 -5.08 21.93
CA LEU A 153 -11.00 -6.30 22.15
C LEU A 153 -10.81 -7.08 20.85
N ALA A 154 -11.87 -7.23 20.07
CA ALA A 154 -11.81 -7.90 18.77
C ALA A 154 -10.94 -7.14 17.79
N PHE A 155 -11.03 -5.81 17.76
CA PHE A 155 -10.18 -4.97 16.93
C PHE A 155 -8.69 -5.17 17.28
N ILE A 156 -8.34 -5.27 18.56
CA ILE A 156 -6.96 -5.60 18.98
C ILE A 156 -6.52 -6.97 18.45
N VAL A 157 -7.39 -7.99 18.53
CA VAL A 157 -7.11 -9.31 17.94
C VAL A 157 -6.89 -9.20 16.43
N GLN A 158 -7.71 -8.43 15.71
CA GLN A 158 -7.53 -8.20 14.27
C GLN A 158 -6.19 -7.51 13.98
N LEU A 159 -5.75 -6.53 14.79
CA LEU A 159 -4.43 -5.90 14.65
C LEU A 159 -3.28 -6.92 14.79
N VAL A 160 -3.39 -7.89 15.70
CA VAL A 160 -2.40 -8.98 15.82
C VAL A 160 -2.36 -9.84 14.55
N VAL A 161 -3.52 -10.11 13.95
CA VAL A 161 -3.59 -10.78 12.63
C VAL A 161 -2.92 -9.95 11.55
N CYS A 162 -3.10 -8.63 11.54
CA CYS A 162 -2.44 -7.73 10.59
C CYS A 162 -0.90 -7.75 10.71
N VAL A 163 -0.34 -7.83 11.93
CA VAL A 163 1.11 -7.99 12.14
C VAL A 163 1.62 -9.28 11.50
N PHE A 164 0.85 -10.37 11.60
CA PHE A 164 1.17 -11.62 10.92
C PHE A 164 1.16 -11.49 9.40
N LEU A 165 0.10 -10.91 8.84
CA LEU A 165 -0.01 -10.67 7.40
C LEU A 165 1.13 -9.79 6.89
N PHE A 166 1.55 -8.77 7.67
CA PHE A 166 2.67 -7.92 7.32
C PHE A 166 3.97 -8.72 7.22
N LYS A 167 4.24 -9.62 8.18
CA LYS A 167 5.40 -10.52 8.07
C LYS A 167 5.32 -11.35 6.80
N LEU A 168 4.17 -11.96 6.54
CA LEU A 168 3.98 -12.88 5.42
C LEU A 168 4.17 -12.21 4.05
N PHE A 169 3.62 -11.02 3.85
CA PHE A 169 3.66 -10.36 2.54
C PHE A 169 4.84 -9.41 2.35
N ILE A 170 5.24 -8.70 3.42
CA ILE A 170 6.28 -7.66 3.33
C ILE A 170 7.63 -8.22 3.73
N VAL A 171 7.76 -8.78 4.94
CA VAL A 171 9.06 -9.24 5.45
C VAL A 171 9.59 -10.42 4.65
N ASP A 172 8.75 -11.43 4.40
CA ASP A 172 9.15 -12.60 3.60
C ASP A 172 9.45 -12.20 2.15
N GLY A 173 8.71 -11.24 1.58
CA GLY A 173 8.99 -10.69 0.25
C GLY A 173 10.34 -9.97 0.16
N VAL A 174 10.71 -9.19 1.19
CA VAL A 174 12.04 -8.57 1.29
C VAL A 174 13.15 -9.62 1.40
N ILE A 175 12.94 -10.67 2.20
CA ILE A 175 13.89 -11.78 2.35
C ILE A 175 14.05 -12.52 1.02
N GLU A 176 12.94 -12.81 0.33
CA GLU A 176 12.93 -13.45 -0.99
C GLU A 176 13.80 -12.67 -1.98
N ILE A 177 13.58 -11.36 -2.10
CA ILE A 177 14.37 -10.50 -3.02
C ILE A 177 15.84 -10.50 -2.62
N LYS A 178 16.15 -10.40 -1.33
CA LYS A 178 17.53 -10.47 -0.86
C LYS A 178 18.18 -11.80 -1.23
N ASN A 179 17.47 -12.91 -1.10
CA ASN A 179 17.97 -14.23 -1.47
C ASN A 179 18.19 -14.34 -2.98
N ILE A 180 17.28 -13.80 -3.81
CA ILE A 180 17.45 -13.75 -5.27
C ILE A 180 18.69 -12.93 -5.64
N LEU A 181 18.89 -11.77 -5.00
CA LEU A 181 20.04 -10.90 -5.27
C LEU A 181 21.37 -11.57 -4.91
N TYR A 182 21.44 -12.32 -3.81
CA TYR A 182 22.71 -12.77 -3.26
C TYR A 182 23.01 -14.27 -3.41
N THR A 183 22.03 -15.15 -3.62
CA THR A 183 22.09 -16.63 -3.81
C THR A 183 22.87 -17.46 -2.77
N GLU A 184 23.85 -16.91 -2.05
CA GLU A 184 24.72 -17.62 -1.10
C GLU A 184 24.34 -17.44 0.37
N LEU A 185 23.54 -16.42 0.70
CA LEU A 185 23.12 -16.19 2.08
C LEU A 185 21.81 -16.93 2.34
N LYS A 186 21.89 -18.14 2.91
CA LYS A 186 20.85 -18.60 3.82
C LYS A 186 20.88 -17.65 5.00
N THR A 187 20.16 -16.52 4.91
CA THR A 187 19.91 -15.74 6.12
C THR A 187 19.14 -16.66 7.04
N GLU A 188 19.80 -17.22 8.06
CA GLU A 188 19.14 -17.75 9.24
C GLU A 188 18.43 -16.59 9.94
N THR A 189 17.32 -16.14 9.36
CA THR A 189 16.39 -15.26 10.05
C THR A 189 15.67 -16.15 11.04
N LYS A 190 15.97 -15.97 12.33
CA LYS A 190 15.19 -16.56 13.43
C LYS A 190 13.71 -16.42 13.08
N ASN A 191 13.05 -17.54 12.83
CA ASN A 191 11.71 -17.56 12.27
C ASN A 191 10.68 -17.26 13.36
N TRP A 192 10.67 -16.01 13.85
CA TRP A 192 9.71 -15.51 14.83
C TRP A 192 8.27 -15.56 14.31
N GLY A 193 8.10 -15.69 12.99
CA GLY A 193 6.79 -15.89 12.37
C GLY A 193 6.18 -17.26 12.72
N THR A 194 6.96 -18.35 12.76
CA THR A 194 6.41 -19.71 12.88
C THR A 194 5.53 -19.95 14.12
N PRO A 195 5.95 -19.51 15.34
CA PRO A 195 5.11 -19.67 16.53
C PRO A 195 3.81 -18.86 16.44
N LEU A 196 3.88 -17.64 15.92
CA LEU A 196 2.75 -16.73 15.77
C LEU A 196 1.78 -17.22 14.67
N VAL A 197 2.31 -17.75 13.55
CA VAL A 197 1.53 -18.43 12.50
C VAL A 197 0.75 -19.59 13.08
N TYR A 198 1.41 -20.44 13.86
CA TYR A 198 0.78 -21.60 14.48
C TYR A 198 -0.32 -21.17 15.46
N PHE A 199 -0.05 -20.16 16.29
CA PHE A 199 -1.03 -19.60 17.21
C PHE A 199 -2.26 -19.04 16.49
N ILE A 200 -2.08 -18.19 15.47
CA ILE A 200 -3.21 -17.61 14.71
C ILE A 200 -3.98 -18.71 13.98
N LYS A 201 -3.30 -19.64 13.28
CA LYS A 201 -4.00 -20.74 12.59
C LYS A 201 -4.83 -21.59 13.53
N LYS A 202 -4.36 -21.79 14.76
CA LYS A 202 -5.03 -22.62 15.77
C LYS A 202 -6.15 -21.88 16.52
N TYR A 203 -5.98 -20.59 16.79
CA TYR A 203 -6.83 -19.86 17.73
C TYR A 203 -7.60 -18.67 17.13
N ALA A 204 -7.33 -18.23 15.89
CA ALA A 204 -8.00 -17.05 15.32
C ALA A 204 -9.52 -17.18 15.29
N GLY A 205 -10.05 -18.32 14.84
CA GLY A 205 -11.50 -18.58 14.84
C GLY A 205 -12.10 -18.59 16.24
N ILE A 206 -11.38 -19.14 17.22
CA ILE A 206 -11.80 -19.17 18.63
C ILE A 206 -11.81 -17.74 19.20
N LEU A 207 -10.79 -16.93 18.91
CA LEU A 207 -10.68 -15.55 19.39
C LEU A 207 -11.77 -14.66 18.78
N ILE A 208 -12.09 -14.84 17.49
CA ILE A 208 -13.21 -14.15 16.84
C ILE A 208 -14.54 -14.59 17.47
N GLY A 209 -14.74 -15.89 17.68
CA GLY A 209 -15.95 -16.42 18.32
C GLY A 209 -16.15 -15.91 19.75
N LEU A 210 -15.08 -15.89 20.56
CA LEU A 210 -15.09 -15.33 21.91
C LEU A 210 -15.35 -13.82 21.91
N SER A 211 -14.88 -13.10 20.88
CA SER A 211 -15.13 -11.67 20.74
C SER A 211 -16.60 -11.38 20.43
N VAL A 212 -17.21 -12.16 19.52
CA VAL A 212 -18.65 -12.09 19.23
C VAL A 212 -19.47 -12.40 20.49
N LEU A 213 -19.08 -13.45 21.22
CA LEU A 213 -19.74 -13.82 22.46
C LEU A 213 -19.60 -12.71 23.52
N ASN A 214 -18.39 -12.16 23.71
CA ASN A 214 -18.16 -11.01 24.59
C ASN A 214 -19.07 -9.84 24.24
N ARG A 215 -19.16 -9.49 22.95
CA ARG A 215 -20.00 -8.39 22.47
C ARG A 215 -21.49 -8.60 22.72
N TRP A 216 -21.97 -9.84 22.73
CA TRP A 216 -23.39 -10.16 22.97
C TRP A 216 -23.74 -10.42 24.44
N THR A 217 -22.82 -10.92 25.27
CA THR A 217 -23.16 -11.36 26.63
C THR A 217 -22.49 -10.54 27.73
N PHE A 218 -21.21 -10.18 27.57
CA PHE A 218 -20.40 -9.67 28.67
C PHE A 218 -20.04 -8.19 28.56
N ASN A 219 -19.90 -7.66 27.34
CA ASN A 219 -19.52 -6.28 27.04
C ASN A 219 -18.23 -5.79 27.73
N PHE A 220 -17.24 -6.67 27.96
CA PHE A 220 -15.98 -6.26 28.56
C PHE A 220 -15.18 -5.36 27.61
N GLY A 221 -14.79 -4.16 28.08
CA GLY A 221 -13.95 -3.23 27.31
C GLY A 221 -14.66 -2.53 26.15
N GLU A 222 -15.99 -2.55 26.12
CA GLU A 222 -16.81 -2.06 25.02
C GLU A 222 -17.25 -0.60 25.20
N PHE A 223 -17.26 0.17 24.11
CA PHE A 223 -17.70 1.59 24.11
C PHE A 223 -19.23 1.77 24.03
N SER A 224 -19.96 0.74 23.64
CA SER A 224 -21.44 0.71 23.60
C SER A 224 -21.95 -0.64 24.09
N LYS A 225 -23.09 -0.63 24.79
CA LYS A 225 -23.76 -1.84 25.30
C LYS A 225 -24.84 -2.38 24.34
N ASP A 226 -25.01 -1.75 23.19
CA ASP A 226 -26.03 -2.16 22.23
C ASP A 226 -25.55 -3.39 21.45
N ASN A 227 -26.46 -4.35 21.30
CA ASN A 227 -26.17 -5.57 20.56
C ASN A 227 -26.17 -5.28 19.05
N PRO A 228 -25.06 -5.53 18.34
CA PRO A 228 -25.00 -5.32 16.91
C PRO A 228 -25.86 -6.34 16.16
N GLY A 229 -26.51 -5.89 15.08
CA GLY A 229 -27.24 -6.77 14.16
C GLY A 229 -26.30 -7.65 13.35
N LEU A 230 -26.83 -8.75 12.79
CA LEU A 230 -26.03 -9.74 12.03
C LEU A 230 -25.23 -9.13 10.87
N MET A 231 -25.80 -8.15 10.16
CA MET A 231 -25.12 -7.47 9.04
C MET A 231 -23.90 -6.67 9.50
N SER A 232 -23.91 -6.15 10.73
CA SER A 232 -22.78 -5.39 11.28
C SER A 232 -21.51 -6.26 11.36
N PHE A 233 -21.63 -7.56 11.64
CA PHE A 233 -20.49 -8.47 11.67
C PHE A 233 -19.82 -8.64 10.31
N LEU A 234 -20.57 -8.61 9.20
CA LEU A 234 -19.99 -8.65 7.86
C LEU A 234 -19.18 -7.37 7.60
N PHE A 235 -19.73 -6.21 7.95
CA PHE A 235 -19.03 -4.93 7.81
C PHE A 235 -17.82 -4.80 8.74
N GLY A 236 -17.86 -5.39 9.93
CA GLY A 236 -16.74 -5.41 10.87
C GLY A 236 -15.56 -6.28 10.43
N LEU A 237 -15.72 -7.12 9.40
CA LEU A 237 -14.62 -7.88 8.79
C LEU A 237 -13.92 -7.09 7.68
N LEU A 238 -14.49 -5.98 7.23
CA LEU A 238 -13.91 -5.16 6.16
C LEU A 238 -12.50 -4.71 6.49
N PHE A 239 -12.20 -4.37 7.75
CA PHE A 239 -10.84 -3.99 8.15
C PHE A 239 -9.81 -5.06 7.79
N LEU A 240 -10.09 -6.33 8.12
CA LEU A 240 -9.21 -7.44 7.76
C LEU A 240 -9.13 -7.65 6.24
N VAL A 241 -10.25 -7.56 5.53
CA VAL A 241 -10.29 -7.73 4.07
C VAL A 241 -9.45 -6.65 3.39
N PHE A 242 -9.68 -5.37 3.71
CA PHE A 242 -8.91 -4.26 3.17
C PHE A 242 -7.43 -4.38 3.54
N THR A 243 -7.10 -4.69 4.80
CA THR A 243 -5.71 -4.85 5.23
C THR A 243 -5.02 -6.00 4.48
N PHE A 244 -5.70 -7.13 4.29
CA PHE A 244 -5.18 -8.24 3.49
C PHE A 244 -4.87 -7.81 2.06
N VAL A 245 -5.81 -7.12 1.40
CA VAL A 245 -5.62 -6.61 0.03
C VAL A 245 -4.45 -5.61 -0.03
N PHE A 246 -4.37 -4.65 0.90
CA PHE A 246 -3.26 -3.69 0.95
C PHE A 246 -1.90 -4.34 1.18
N LEU A 247 -1.82 -5.33 2.06
CA LEU A 247 -0.56 -6.03 2.32
C LEU A 247 -0.15 -6.92 1.15
N LEU A 248 -1.10 -7.56 0.48
CA LEU A 248 -0.84 -8.29 -0.76
C LEU A 248 -0.30 -7.35 -1.84
N MET A 249 -0.97 -6.22 -2.08
CA MET A 249 -0.49 -5.18 -3.01
C MET A 249 0.88 -4.65 -2.59
N GLY A 250 1.12 -4.45 -1.30
CA GLY A 250 2.41 -4.05 -0.75
C GLY A 250 3.52 -5.06 -1.06
N GLY A 251 3.25 -6.36 -0.93
CA GLY A 251 4.19 -7.42 -1.30
C GLY A 251 4.60 -7.38 -2.77
N VAL A 252 3.64 -7.17 -3.67
CA VAL A 252 3.92 -6.98 -5.11
C VAL A 252 4.70 -5.69 -5.34
N THR A 253 4.30 -4.60 -4.69
CA THR A 253 4.91 -3.27 -4.82
C THR A 253 6.38 -3.29 -4.39
N ILE A 254 6.76 -4.07 -3.38
CA ILE A 254 8.17 -4.22 -2.99
C ILE A 254 9.02 -4.78 -4.14
N LYS A 255 8.51 -5.77 -4.90
CA LYS A 255 9.23 -6.30 -6.06
C LYS A 255 9.40 -5.23 -7.14
N MET A 256 8.35 -4.44 -7.41
CA MET A 256 8.41 -3.31 -8.34
C MET A 256 9.43 -2.24 -7.89
N VAL A 257 9.39 -1.85 -6.62
CA VAL A 257 10.33 -0.89 -6.00
C VAL A 257 11.76 -1.34 -6.17
N MET A 258 12.04 -2.61 -5.87
CA MET A 258 13.41 -3.12 -5.98
C MET A 258 13.90 -3.13 -7.43
N ARG A 259 13.05 -3.50 -8.39
CA ARG A 259 13.39 -3.46 -9.82
C ARG A 259 13.66 -2.02 -10.29
N ALA A 260 12.74 -1.09 -9.99
CA ALA A 260 12.88 0.31 -10.36
C ALA A 260 14.10 0.97 -9.70
N PHE A 261 14.35 0.68 -8.43
CA PHE A 261 15.53 1.17 -7.69
C PHE A 261 16.83 0.73 -8.36
N TYR A 262 16.98 -0.57 -8.65
CA TYR A 262 18.22 -1.08 -9.22
C TYR A 262 18.44 -0.65 -10.66
N PHE A 263 17.37 -0.57 -11.45
CA PHE A 263 17.41 0.02 -12.78
C PHE A 263 17.85 1.49 -12.75
N PHE A 264 17.32 2.28 -11.80
CA PHE A 264 17.71 3.67 -11.61
C PHE A 264 19.17 3.83 -11.13
N LYS A 265 19.57 2.99 -10.17
CA LYS A 265 20.92 2.99 -9.58
C LYS A 265 21.98 2.75 -10.65
N TYR A 266 21.77 1.74 -11.51
CA TYR A 266 22.68 1.33 -12.57
C TYR A 266 22.18 1.74 -13.97
N ARG A 267 21.55 2.92 -14.06
CA ARG A 267 20.84 3.37 -15.27
C ARG A 267 21.72 3.48 -16.52
N LYS A 268 23.03 3.73 -16.38
CA LYS A 268 23.93 3.82 -17.53
C LYS A 268 24.30 2.42 -18.02
N GLU A 269 24.64 1.55 -17.08
CA GLU A 269 25.01 0.16 -17.32
C GLU A 269 23.83 -0.63 -17.89
N TYR A 270 22.61 -0.43 -17.39
CA TYR A 270 21.40 -1.04 -17.97
C TYR A 270 21.04 -0.48 -19.33
N ARG A 271 21.32 0.81 -19.60
CA ARG A 271 21.11 1.40 -20.91
C ARG A 271 21.98 0.73 -21.97
N GLU A 272 23.24 0.50 -21.65
CA GLU A 272 24.17 -0.23 -22.52
C GLU A 272 23.82 -1.71 -22.59
N TYR A 273 23.58 -2.37 -21.46
CA TYR A 273 23.29 -3.80 -21.39
C TYR A 273 22.03 -4.22 -22.16
N PHE A 274 20.98 -3.41 -22.11
CA PHE A 274 19.73 -3.65 -22.86
C PHE A 274 19.69 -2.97 -24.23
N ASN A 275 20.75 -2.28 -24.66
CA ASN A 275 20.79 -1.51 -25.91
C ASN A 275 19.61 -0.54 -26.07
N ILE A 276 19.27 0.20 -25.01
CA ILE A 276 18.07 1.07 -25.00
C ILE A 276 18.27 2.25 -25.95
N THR A 277 17.35 2.40 -26.89
CA THR A 277 17.38 3.48 -27.89
C THR A 277 17.21 4.87 -27.26
N ASN A 278 17.69 5.92 -27.93
CA ASN A 278 17.47 7.31 -27.49
C ASN A 278 15.99 7.66 -27.38
N GLU A 279 15.16 7.10 -28.26
CA GLU A 279 13.71 7.30 -28.24
C GLU A 279 13.06 6.70 -27.00
N GLN A 280 13.40 5.46 -26.65
CA GLN A 280 12.90 4.83 -25.42
C GLN A 280 13.42 5.55 -24.17
N TRP A 281 14.68 6.01 -24.20
CA TRP A 281 15.33 6.59 -23.02
C TRP A 281 14.87 8.03 -22.72
N TYR A 282 14.69 8.87 -23.74
CA TYR A 282 14.37 10.29 -23.57
C TYR A 282 12.97 10.67 -24.06
N GLY A 283 12.28 9.75 -24.73
CA GLY A 283 11.01 10.00 -25.40
C GLY A 283 11.20 10.55 -26.82
N LYS A 284 10.16 10.34 -27.65
CA LYS A 284 10.08 10.76 -29.06
C LYS A 284 10.50 12.20 -29.31
N PHE A 285 10.08 13.12 -28.46
CA PHE A 285 10.34 14.54 -28.64
C PHE A 285 11.83 14.87 -28.50
N PHE A 286 12.46 14.49 -27.38
CA PHE A 286 13.87 14.80 -27.13
C PHE A 286 14.82 14.00 -28.02
N ALA A 287 14.48 12.76 -28.36
CA ALA A 287 15.30 11.93 -29.24
C ALA A 287 15.52 12.57 -30.62
N ARG A 288 14.53 13.28 -31.17
CA ARG A 288 14.65 14.01 -32.45
C ARG A 288 15.70 15.11 -32.46
N PHE A 289 16.03 15.67 -31.29
CA PHE A 289 17.07 16.69 -31.16
C PHE A 289 18.47 16.07 -31.03
N MET A 290 18.57 14.84 -30.51
CA MET A 290 19.83 14.12 -30.35
C MET A 290 20.24 13.32 -31.59
N SER A 291 19.31 12.95 -32.47
CA SER A 291 19.63 12.28 -33.74
C SER A 291 20.09 13.23 -34.85
N LYS A 292 20.06 14.55 -34.58
CA LYS A 292 20.42 15.62 -35.52
C LYS A 292 21.79 16.26 -35.22
N SER A 293 22.52 15.75 -34.24
CA SER A 293 23.93 16.10 -33.94
C SER A 293 24.84 14.97 -34.36
#